data_AF-A0AAP5I1U6-F1
#
_entry.id   AF-A0AAP5I1U6-F1
#
_cell.length_a   1.000
_cell.length_b   1.000
_cell.length_c   1.000
_cell.angle_alpha   90.00
_cell.angle_beta   90.00
_cell.angle_gamma   90.00
#
_symmetry.space_group_name_H-M   'P 1'
#
loop_
_entity.id
_entity.type
_entity.pdbx_description
1 polymer ?
#
loop_
_entity_poly.entity_id
_entity_poly.type
_entity_poly.pdbx_seq_one_letter_code
_entity_poly.pdbx_strand_id
1 'polypeptide(L)'
;MTVARHVTVARYRGGRTLNVPVIKDSGVLSIRESSRLLRIKSPHTINSYLKHLDLTDRDFLSWDELKEILSLREFLGLNPGQNSKAMFVLLRSRNQLATIFNENHINIEEKLERIKDDYYKQQRR
;
A
#
# COMPACT_ATOMS: atom_id res chain seq x y z
N MET A 1 -27.22 22.03 0.22
CA MET A 1 -25.85 21.92 0.76
C MET A 1 -24.90 21.59 -0.39
N THR A 2 -24.10 22.55 -0.84
CA THR A 2 -23.25 22.42 -2.01
C THR A 2 -21.88 21.89 -1.56
N VAL A 3 -21.63 20.60 -1.72
CA VAL A 3 -20.35 19.99 -1.34
C VAL A 3 -19.31 20.34 -2.41
N ALA A 4 -18.39 21.24 -2.06
CA ALA A 4 -17.24 21.58 -2.90
C ALA A 4 -16.40 20.32 -3.14
N ARG A 5 -16.37 19.84 -4.39
CA ARG A 5 -15.55 18.70 -4.82
C ARG A 5 -14.12 19.19 -5.00
N HIS A 6 -13.21 18.80 -4.10
CA HIS A 6 -11.78 18.95 -4.34
C HIS A 6 -11.36 17.99 -5.45
N VAL A 7 -11.07 18.54 -6.63
CA VAL A 7 -10.57 17.81 -7.80
C VAL A 7 -9.06 17.85 -7.77
N THR A 8 -8.41 16.69 -7.65
CA THR A 8 -6.96 16.59 -7.83
C THR A 8 -6.67 16.31 -9.30
N VAL A 9 -5.95 17.21 -9.95
CA VAL A 9 -5.65 17.12 -11.38
C VAL A 9 -4.30 16.41 -11.58
N ALA A 10 -4.33 15.18 -12.10
CA ALA A 10 -3.13 14.51 -12.60
C ALA A 10 -2.91 14.88 -14.07
N ARG A 11 -1.74 15.46 -14.41
CA ARG A 11 -1.36 15.80 -15.78
C ARG A 11 -0.48 14.69 -16.37
N TYR A 12 -0.94 14.02 -17.41
CA TYR A 12 -0.12 13.10 -18.22
C TYR A 12 0.54 13.84 -19.39
N ARG A 13 1.72 13.39 -19.83
CA ARG A 13 2.37 13.83 -21.08
C ARG A 13 1.42 13.50 -22.25
N GLY A 14 0.90 14.53 -22.92
CA GLY A 14 -0.09 14.41 -23.99
C GLY A 14 -1.35 15.28 -23.84
N GLY A 15 -1.44 16.11 -22.79
CA GLY A 15 -2.45 17.18 -22.69
C GLY A 15 -3.88 16.73 -22.37
N ARG A 16 -4.13 15.42 -22.19
CA ARG A 16 -5.43 14.94 -21.70
C ARG A 16 -5.49 15.05 -20.18
N THR A 17 -6.40 15.89 -19.71
CA THR A 17 -6.74 16.03 -18.29
C THR A 17 -7.92 15.11 -18.02
N LEU A 18 -7.70 14.01 -17.30
CA LEU A 18 -8.80 13.16 -16.84
C LEU A 18 -9.27 13.68 -15.48
N ASN A 19 -10.55 14.05 -15.40
CA ASN A 19 -11.21 14.32 -14.13
C ASN A 19 -11.46 12.98 -13.43
N VAL A 20 -10.52 12.57 -12.58
CA VAL A 20 -10.73 11.41 -11.70
C VAL A 20 -11.51 11.90 -10.48
N PRO A 21 -12.74 11.42 -10.24
CA PRO A 21 -13.45 11.74 -9.02
C PRO A 21 -12.65 11.20 -7.83
N VAL A 22 -12.35 12.06 -6.86
CA VAL A 22 -11.84 11.63 -5.56
C VAL A 22 -13.00 10.93 -4.87
N ILE A 23 -13.09 9.60 -5.01
CA ILE A 23 -14.14 8.82 -4.37
C ILE A 23 -13.72 8.63 -2.91
N LYS A 24 -14.26 9.49 -2.04
CA LYS A 24 -14.00 9.53 -0.58
C LYS A 24 -14.20 8.19 0.15
N ASP A 25 -14.90 7.23 -0.45
CA ASP A 25 -15.21 5.91 0.13
C ASP A 25 -14.82 4.71 -0.76
N SER A 26 -13.98 4.91 -1.78
CA SER A 26 -13.78 3.87 -2.81
C SER A 26 -12.96 2.65 -2.39
N GLY A 27 -12.42 2.63 -1.17
CA GLY A 27 -11.53 1.55 -0.72
C GLY A 27 -10.24 1.43 -1.54
N VAL A 28 -9.94 2.40 -2.41
CA VAL A 28 -8.73 2.46 -3.22
C VAL A 28 -7.88 3.68 -2.87
N LEU A 29 -6.57 3.50 -2.95
CA LEU A 29 -5.51 4.43 -2.58
C LEU A 29 -4.59 4.59 -3.77
N SER A 30 -4.19 5.81 -4.10
CA SER A 30 -3.13 5.99 -5.11
C SER A 30 -1.80 5.36 -4.62
N ILE A 31 -0.90 5.02 -5.55
CA ILE A 31 0.46 4.56 -5.18
C ILE A 31 1.15 5.58 -4.26
N ARG A 32 0.98 6.87 -4.54
CA ARG A 32 1.60 7.95 -3.75
C ARG A 32 1.07 7.96 -2.31
N GLU A 33 -0.24 7.81 -2.13
CA GLU A 33 -0.85 7.72 -0.81
C GLU A 33 -0.40 6.46 -0.08
N SER A 34 -0.40 5.32 -0.77
CA SER A 34 0.06 4.03 -0.25
C SER A 34 1.50 4.11 0.25
N SER A 35 2.40 4.70 -0.54
CA SER A 35 3.80 4.93 -0.16
C SER A 35 3.92 5.81 1.08
N ARG A 36 3.10 6.87 1.19
CA ARG A 36 3.07 7.75 2.35
C ARG A 36 2.58 7.02 3.61
N LEU A 37 1.48 6.27 3.49
CA LEU A 37 0.88 5.50 4.59
C LEU A 37 1.84 4.45 5.14
N LEU A 38 2.54 3.75 4.25
CA LEU A 38 3.54 2.75 4.63
C LEU A 38 4.91 3.35 4.99
N ARG A 39 5.04 4.69 4.99
CA ARG A 39 6.28 5.43 5.25
C ARG A 39 7.45 5.00 4.34
N ILE A 40 7.14 4.56 3.13
CA ILE A 40 8.13 4.23 2.11
C ILE A 40 8.54 5.54 1.42
N LYS A 41 9.79 5.96 1.63
CA LYS A 41 10.30 7.23 1.11
C LYS A 41 10.72 7.15 -0.36
N SER A 42 11.21 6.00 -0.80
CA SER A 42 11.78 5.83 -2.13
C SER A 42 10.73 5.28 -3.11
N PRO A 43 10.47 5.99 -4.24
CA PRO A 43 9.62 5.48 -5.32
C PRO A 43 10.12 4.14 -5.89
N HIS A 44 11.44 3.95 -5.90
CA HIS A 44 12.04 2.70 -6.37
C HIS A 44 11.69 1.53 -5.44
N THR A 45 11.63 1.76 -4.13
CA THR A 45 11.27 0.73 -3.15
C THR A 45 9.82 0.29 -3.32
N ILE A 46 8.87 1.22 -3.41
CA ILE A 46 7.46 0.87 -3.61
C ILE A 46 7.24 0.17 -4.96
N ASN A 47 7.83 0.67 -6.04
CA ASN A 47 7.72 0.03 -7.36
C ASN A 47 8.32 -1.37 -7.36
N SER A 48 9.42 -1.57 -6.64
CA SER A 48 9.99 -2.90 -6.49
C SER A 48 9.07 -3.84 -5.70
N TYR A 49 8.41 -3.36 -4.65
CA TYR A 49 7.41 -4.17 -3.93
C TYR A 49 6.23 -4.53 -4.83
N LEU A 50 5.69 -3.57 -5.58
CA LEU A 50 4.61 -3.81 -6.54
C LEU A 50 4.99 -4.87 -7.58
N LYS A 51 6.22 -4.80 -8.10
CA LYS A 51 6.74 -5.81 -9.04
C LYS A 51 6.76 -7.21 -8.45
N HIS A 52 7.15 -7.37 -7.19
CA HIS A 52 7.21 -8.69 -6.55
C HIS A 52 5.83 -9.22 -6.11
N LEU A 53 4.81 -8.37 -6.10
CA LEU A 53 3.43 -8.75 -5.75
C LEU A 53 2.52 -8.87 -6.98
N ASP A 54 3.07 -8.76 -8.20
CA ASP A 54 2.34 -8.71 -9.47
C ASP A 54 1.28 -7.58 -9.53
N LEU A 55 1.62 -6.43 -8.92
CA LEU A 55 0.81 -5.21 -8.87
C LEU A 55 1.39 -4.10 -9.75
N THR A 56 2.12 -4.45 -10.82
CA THR A 56 2.70 -3.46 -11.74
C THR A 56 1.64 -2.75 -12.57
N ASP A 57 1.98 -1.55 -13.06
CA ASP A 57 1.17 -0.77 -14.01
C ASP A 57 -0.22 -0.32 -13.49
N ARG A 58 -0.40 -0.31 -12.17
CA ARG A 58 -1.61 0.20 -11.52
C ARG A 58 -1.38 1.57 -10.92
N ASP A 59 -2.32 2.49 -11.10
CA ASP A 59 -2.24 3.80 -10.44
C ASP A 59 -2.84 3.78 -9.02
N PHE A 60 -3.68 2.78 -8.73
CA PHE A 60 -4.45 2.65 -7.50
C PHE A 60 -4.36 1.24 -6.91
N LEU A 61 -4.48 1.15 -5.60
CA LEU A 61 -4.38 -0.06 -4.79
C LEU A 61 -5.53 -0.13 -3.79
N SER A 62 -6.13 -1.30 -3.63
CA SER A 62 -7.08 -1.58 -2.56
C SER A 62 -6.39 -1.67 -1.18
N TRP A 63 -7.19 -1.65 -0.11
CA TRP A 63 -6.68 -1.91 1.25
C TRP A 63 -6.06 -3.30 1.41
N ASP A 64 -6.59 -4.31 0.72
CA ASP A 64 -6.03 -5.67 0.74
C ASP A 64 -4.68 -5.72 0.03
N GLU A 65 -4.52 -5.00 -1.07
CA GLU A 65 -3.22 -4.86 -1.74
C GLU A 65 -2.23 -4.06 -0.88
N LEU A 66 -2.70 -3.03 -0.17
CA LEU A 66 -1.87 -2.32 0.81
C LEU A 66 -1.41 -3.24 1.94
N LYS A 67 -2.29 -4.15 2.40
CA LYS A 67 -1.98 -5.17 3.42
C LYS A 67 -0.88 -6.12 2.95
N GLU A 68 -0.89 -6.50 1.68
CA GLU A 68 0.17 -7.33 1.09
C GLU A 68 1.52 -6.58 1.06
N ILE A 69 1.51 -5.30 0.67
CA ILE A 69 2.72 -4.47 0.68
C ILE A 69 3.23 -4.25 2.11
N LEU A 70 2.32 -4.05 3.07
CA LEU A 70 2.64 -3.96 4.50
C LEU A 70 3.30 -5.26 4.99
N SER A 71 2.69 -6.41 4.67
CA SER A 71 3.25 -7.73 5.00
C SER A 71 4.66 -7.91 4.45
N LEU A 72 4.89 -7.54 3.18
CA LEU A 72 6.21 -7.61 2.57
C LEU A 72 7.22 -6.69 3.28
N ARG A 73 6.82 -5.46 3.60
CA ARG A 73 7.68 -4.52 4.31
C ARG A 73 8.08 -5.04 5.69
N GLU A 74 7.11 -5.56 6.45
CA GLU A 74 7.35 -6.12 7.79
C GLU A 74 8.23 -7.36 7.73
N PHE A 75 7.98 -8.25 6.77
CA PHE A 75 8.82 -9.43 6.53
C PHE A 75 10.28 -9.04 6.24
N LEU A 76 10.52 -8.07 5.36
CA LEU A 76 11.87 -7.60 5.06
C LEU A 76 12.55 -6.91 6.27
N GLY A 77 11.74 -6.34 7.17
CA GLY A 77 12.21 -5.68 8.39
C GLY A 77 12.60 -6.65 9.52
N LEU A 78 12.08 -7.87 9.53
CA LEU A 78 12.35 -8.88 10.56
C LEU A 78 13.84 -9.23 10.68
N ASN A 79 14.46 -9.66 9.58
CA ASN A 79 15.88 -10.01 9.52
C ASN A 79 16.54 -9.29 8.33
N PRO A 80 17.01 -8.04 8.53
CA PRO A 80 17.62 -7.26 7.47
C PRO A 80 18.80 -8.02 6.85
N GLY A 81 18.80 -8.16 5.52
CA GLY A 81 19.87 -8.83 4.77
C GLY A 81 19.71 -10.36 4.62
N GLN A 82 18.86 -11.00 5.42
CA GLN A 82 18.50 -12.42 5.24
C GLN A 82 17.18 -12.57 4.48
N ASN A 83 16.18 -11.76 4.86
CA ASN A 83 14.87 -11.81 4.23
C ASN A 83 14.90 -11.10 2.88
N SER A 84 14.44 -11.78 1.84
CA SER A 84 14.38 -11.25 0.47
C SER A 84 12.94 -11.23 -0.06
N LYS A 85 12.70 -10.40 -1.08
CA LYS A 85 11.38 -10.30 -1.73
C LYS A 85 10.98 -11.62 -2.41
N ALA A 86 11.94 -12.33 -3.00
CA ALA A 86 11.71 -13.64 -3.59
C ALA A 86 11.32 -14.68 -2.52
N MET A 87 12.00 -14.66 -1.35
CA MET A 87 11.65 -15.51 -0.22
C MET A 87 10.23 -15.23 0.29
N PHE A 88 9.83 -13.96 0.37
CA PHE A 88 8.46 -13.59 0.72
C PHE A 88 7.44 -14.24 -0.22
N VAL A 89 7.62 -14.13 -1.54
CA VAL A 89 6.70 -14.71 -2.53
C VAL A 89 6.62 -16.23 -2.40
N LEU A 90 7.76 -16.90 -2.16
CA LEU A 90 7.80 -18.34 -1.94
C LEU A 90 7.05 -18.76 -0.66
N LEU A 91 7.23 -18.02 0.43
CA LEU A 91 6.57 -18.31 1.70
C LEU A 91 5.07 -17.99 1.64
N ARG A 92 4.69 -16.96 0.87
CA ARG A 92 3.30 -16.60 0.59
C ARG A 92 2.57 -17.73 -0.12
N SER A 93 3.15 -18.27 -1.20
CA SER A 93 2.53 -19.37 -1.96
C SER A 93 2.41 -20.66 -1.16
N ARG A 94 3.21 -20.82 -0.10
CA ARG A 94 3.18 -21.96 0.82
C ARG A 94 2.35 -21.72 2.08
N ASN A 95 1.68 -20.57 2.23
CA ASN A 95 0.95 -20.17 3.43
C ASN A 95 1.80 -20.17 4.72
N GLN A 96 3.11 -19.98 4.62
CA GLN A 96 4.04 -20.01 5.76
C GLN A 96 4.25 -18.63 6.40
N LEU A 97 3.85 -17.55 5.72
CA LEU A 97 3.99 -16.18 6.25
C LEU A 97 3.22 -15.97 7.55
N ALA A 98 2.03 -16.57 7.69
CA ALA A 98 1.23 -16.43 8.90
C ALA A 98 1.96 -17.01 10.12
N THR A 99 2.60 -18.17 9.96
CA THR A 99 3.42 -18.79 11.03
C THR A 99 4.59 -17.90 11.40
N ILE A 100 5.35 -17.39 10.42
CA ILE A 100 6.50 -16.51 10.67
C ILE A 100 6.08 -15.23 11.39
N PHE A 101 4.97 -14.61 10.97
CA PHE A 101 4.47 -13.41 11.65
C PHE A 101 4.00 -13.71 13.07
N ASN A 102 3.34 -14.84 13.30
CA ASN A 102 2.93 -15.26 14.63
C ASN A 102 4.13 -15.53 15.57
N GLU A 103 5.15 -16.23 15.08
CA GLU A 103 6.40 -16.50 15.82
C GLU A 103 7.14 -15.21 16.20
N ASN A 104 7.04 -14.17 15.37
CA ASN A 104 7.67 -12.87 15.62
C ASN A 104 6.71 -11.85 16.25
N HIS A 105 5.52 -12.28 16.70
CA HIS A 105 4.49 -11.43 17.31
C HIS A 105 4.09 -10.21 16.45
N ILE A 106 4.08 -10.36 15.12
CA ILE A 106 3.65 -9.33 14.18
C ILE A 106 2.17 -9.54 13.82
N ASN A 107 1.32 -8.63 14.27
CA ASN A 107 -0.08 -8.57 13.84
C ASN A 107 -0.25 -7.59 12.67
N ILE A 108 -0.29 -8.11 11.45
CA ILE A 108 -0.48 -7.30 10.23
C ILE A 108 -1.86 -6.63 10.21
N GLU A 109 -2.90 -7.30 10.70
CA GLU A 109 -4.26 -6.77 10.68
C GLU A 109 -4.38 -5.55 11.58
N GLU A 110 -3.86 -5.65 12.81
CA GLU A 110 -3.84 -4.51 13.75
C GLU A 110 -3.04 -3.33 13.20
N LYS A 111 -1.90 -3.60 12.54
CA LYS A 111 -1.12 -2.55 11.88
C LYS A 111 -1.89 -1.90 10.73
N LEU A 112 -2.63 -2.67 9.94
CA LEU A 112 -3.46 -2.14 8.86
C LEU A 112 -4.59 -1.27 9.39
N GLU A 113 -5.29 -1.71 10.44
CA GLU A 113 -6.37 -0.94 11.07
C GLU A 113 -5.87 0.41 11.61
N ARG A 114 -4.69 0.44 12.26
CA ARG A 114 -4.07 1.71 12.69
C ARG A 114 -3.80 2.65 11.51
N ILE A 115 -3.36 2.12 10.37
CA ILE A 115 -3.12 2.92 9.16
C ILE A 115 -4.43 3.46 8.60
N LYS A 116 -5.49 2.65 8.57
CA LYS A 116 -6.84 3.09 8.15
C LYS A 116 -7.34 4.21 9.06
N ASP A 117 -7.25 4.04 10.37
CA ASP A 117 -7.65 5.05 11.35
C ASP A 117 -6.91 6.38 11.15
N ASP A 118 -5.60 6.33 10.99
CA ASP A 118 -4.78 7.52 10.75
C ASP A 118 -5.14 8.21 9.42
N TYR A 119 -5.42 7.43 8.38
CA TYR A 119 -5.88 7.95 7.09
C TYR A 119 -7.23 8.66 7.20
N TYR A 120 -8.23 8.05 7.83
CA TYR A 120 -9.55 8.64 7.98
C TYR A 120 -9.54 9.86 8.91
N LYS A 121 -8.70 9.87 9.95
CA LYS A 121 -8.50 11.05 10.81
C LYS A 121 -7.94 12.24 10.02
N GLN A 122 -7.01 12.00 9.11
CA GLN A 122 -6.44 13.06 8.26
C GLN A 122 -7.44 13.62 7.25
N GLN A 123 -8.39 12.82 6.77
CA GLN A 123 -9.40 13.28 5.81
C GLN A 123 -10.56 14.08 6.44
N ARG A 124 -10.76 13.96 7.76
CA ARG A 124 -11.81 14.68 8.50
C ARG A 124 -11.39 16.07 8.95
N ARG A 125 -10.10 16.41 8.84
CA ARG A 125 -9.55 17.74 9.12
C ARG A 125 -9.56 18.60 7.86
#